data_AF-A0A2E1WC86-F1
#
_entry.id   AF-A0A2E1WC86-F1
#
_cell.length_a   1.000
_cell.length_b   1.000
_cell.length_c   1.000
_cell.angle_alpha   90.00
_cell.angle_beta   90.00
_cell.angle_gamma   90.00
#
_symmetry.space_group_name_H-M   'P 1'
#
loop_
_entity.id
_entity.type
_entity.pdbx_description
1 polymer ?
#
loop_
_entity_poly.entity_id
_entity_poly.type
_entity_poly.pdbx_seq_one_letter_code
_entity_poly.pdbx_strand_id
1 'polypeptide(L)'
;MSINYSRHFLKVLVLIGFFTNYSCGDMDSIHEDYLQGEQVYAGKLDTLNIRPGYYRAQLEGQTQFLGNSNQIIIEYDDQTEVYDINPDNIENGIYTMILPNLEEKSYEFNVTTQDELGNLSVSQIVAGSAVGDIFVSDQDPREIDNFTFEDDGTYANFFGNAQSENVIFTIVDYENESEGISKDTLFYDDSRINIDQYKPLGNLQTTSVIQSGLDGIDSISLVSLDYTMPELPYSILNKNYIRLVNMPSDNPGTFNNANPSEYLFDNISDWNGDDTYTYNSGPNSIPHHFTIDLGVNTILRRVDVDMLDPNIDSSSNATAIQVWGRDNLDFAQTASSDEELFIDAGWVLLHEEQIDGENLNRASFVIDPNFSPKRFIRLRTTSSVNNDNVKFTELTFYGEEIESIQLDKSIFVLQNMPSDNPGTSYGADPSNYLFDNNTLYSGDIYGYHSGENAIPGHLTIDLGTSTYLSNARLDFRPTWSFNGNTPNQIEIWGRLDLLNAETYPEFESSGNTVISNPVSTESFENAEWVLLHSQAIDGLNSSNIEFEIDNLVKSRFIRLRYVNTVQNSACQFIEISFSGYGSFPID
;
A
#
# COMPACT_ATOMS: atom_id res chain seq x y z
N MET A 1 112.19 -12.49 -86.87
CA MET A 1 110.81 -12.98 -87.12
C MET A 1 110.23 -13.39 -85.78
N SER A 2 109.11 -12.76 -85.44
CA SER A 2 108.32 -12.91 -84.21
C SER A 2 107.80 -14.34 -84.02
N ILE A 3 107.62 -14.81 -82.77
CA ILE A 3 106.30 -14.93 -82.11
C ILE A 3 106.45 -15.49 -80.68
N ASN A 4 105.82 -14.77 -79.74
CA ASN A 4 105.76 -14.97 -78.30
C ASN A 4 104.76 -16.07 -77.89
N TYR A 5 105.18 -17.02 -77.04
CA TYR A 5 104.32 -18.05 -76.41
C TYR A 5 104.14 -17.88 -74.88
N SER A 6 104.35 -16.68 -74.32
CA SER A 6 104.26 -16.45 -72.86
C SER A 6 102.90 -15.90 -72.37
N ARG A 7 101.90 -15.75 -73.24
CA ARG A 7 100.64 -15.02 -72.92
C ARG A 7 99.36 -15.85 -72.83
N HIS A 8 99.42 -17.17 -73.02
CA HIS A 8 98.21 -18.02 -73.04
C HIS A 8 98.07 -18.96 -71.83
N PHE A 9 99.16 -19.34 -71.16
CA PHE A 9 99.05 -20.17 -69.95
C PHE A 9 98.55 -19.37 -68.74
N LEU A 10 98.90 -18.08 -68.65
CA LEU A 10 98.44 -17.19 -67.59
C LEU A 10 96.97 -16.76 -67.73
N LYS A 11 96.39 -16.83 -68.95
CA LYS A 11 94.98 -16.48 -69.19
C LYS A 11 94.01 -17.60 -68.86
N VAL A 12 94.44 -18.87 -68.94
CA VAL A 12 93.60 -20.02 -68.58
C VAL A 12 93.50 -20.17 -67.06
N LEU A 13 94.55 -19.82 -66.30
CA LEU A 13 94.54 -19.84 -64.83
C LEU A 13 93.72 -18.70 -64.21
N VAL A 14 93.58 -17.55 -64.90
CA VAL A 14 92.77 -16.41 -64.44
C VAL A 14 91.27 -16.60 -64.76
N LEU A 15 90.92 -17.41 -65.77
CA LEU A 15 89.52 -17.65 -66.14
C LEU A 15 88.83 -18.72 -65.27
N ILE A 16 89.59 -19.65 -64.68
CA ILE A 16 89.07 -20.68 -63.74
C ILE A 16 88.86 -20.09 -62.33
N GLY A 17 89.57 -19.01 -61.98
CA GLY A 17 89.41 -18.30 -60.70
C GLY A 17 88.21 -17.35 -60.64
N PHE A 18 87.49 -17.14 -61.74
CA PHE A 18 86.37 -16.17 -61.80
C PHE A 18 84.97 -16.79 -61.71
N PHE A 19 84.85 -18.12 -61.60
CA PHE A 19 83.56 -18.83 -61.60
C PHE A 19 83.24 -19.65 -60.34
N THR A 20 83.96 -19.48 -59.23
CA THR A 20 83.66 -20.20 -57.97
C THR A 20 83.19 -19.33 -56.80
N ASN A 21 82.82 -18.06 -57.02
CA ASN A 21 82.26 -17.18 -55.99
C ASN A 21 80.73 -17.02 -56.10
N TYR A 22 80.00 -18.13 -56.22
CA TYR A 22 78.56 -18.18 -55.97
C TYR A 22 78.26 -19.45 -55.18
N SER A 23 78.64 -19.45 -53.90
CA SER A 23 78.03 -20.28 -52.85
C SER A 23 78.72 -19.98 -51.52
N CYS A 24 78.20 -18.99 -50.80
CA CYS A 24 77.96 -19.10 -49.37
C CYS A 24 77.11 -17.88 -49.03
N GLY A 25 75.78 -18.06 -49.14
CA GLY A 25 74.90 -17.24 -48.32
C GLY A 25 75.32 -17.46 -46.87
N ASP A 26 75.43 -16.36 -46.16
CA ASP A 26 75.85 -16.25 -44.78
C ASP A 26 75.13 -17.28 -43.89
N MET A 27 75.78 -18.43 -43.68
CA MET A 27 75.26 -19.50 -42.83
C MET A 27 75.32 -19.09 -41.35
N ASP A 28 76.05 -18.01 -41.03
CA ASP A 28 76.15 -17.42 -39.68
C ASP A 28 74.99 -16.49 -39.33
N SER A 29 74.21 -16.01 -40.31
CA SER A 29 73.03 -15.17 -40.01
C SER A 29 71.94 -15.90 -39.22
N ILE A 30 71.94 -17.24 -39.25
CA ILE A 30 71.02 -18.09 -38.47
C ILE A 30 71.59 -18.37 -37.07
N HIS A 31 72.87 -18.06 -36.83
CA HIS A 31 73.60 -18.36 -35.60
C HIS A 31 73.93 -17.13 -34.74
N GLU A 32 73.82 -15.89 -35.27
CA GLU A 32 74.00 -14.66 -34.49
C GLU A 32 73.02 -14.55 -33.31
N ASP A 33 71.76 -15.00 -33.48
CA ASP A 33 70.76 -15.00 -32.41
C ASP A 33 71.06 -16.01 -31.28
N TYR A 34 71.97 -16.96 -31.52
CA TYR A 34 72.38 -17.99 -30.54
C TYR A 34 73.74 -17.70 -29.88
N LEU A 35 74.37 -16.55 -30.17
CA LEU A 35 75.65 -16.12 -29.59
C LEU A 35 75.51 -15.19 -28.38
N GLN A 36 74.29 -14.81 -27.98
CA GLN A 36 74.05 -14.16 -26.69
C GLN A 36 74.04 -15.23 -25.59
N GLY A 37 74.78 -15.01 -24.50
CA GLY A 37 74.84 -15.94 -23.36
C GLY A 37 73.49 -16.15 -22.67
N GLU A 38 73.47 -16.93 -21.58
CA GLU A 38 72.27 -17.22 -20.77
C GLU A 38 71.51 -15.92 -20.43
N GLN A 39 70.31 -15.75 -21.00
CA GLN A 39 69.46 -14.59 -20.77
C GLN A 39 68.79 -14.72 -19.41
N VAL A 40 69.10 -13.82 -18.49
CA VAL A 40 68.47 -13.75 -17.17
C VAL A 40 67.13 -13.06 -17.34
N TYR A 41 66.04 -13.75 -17.04
CA TYR A 41 64.69 -13.19 -17.05
C TYR A 41 64.26 -12.82 -15.64
N ALA A 42 63.59 -11.67 -15.51
CA ALA A 42 62.93 -11.31 -14.26
C ALA A 42 61.69 -12.22 -14.02
N GLY A 43 61.23 -12.26 -12.77
CA GLY A 43 59.97 -12.93 -12.42
C GLY A 43 58.78 -12.24 -13.09
N LYS A 44 57.66 -12.94 -13.25
CA LYS A 44 56.46 -12.47 -13.97
C LYS A 44 55.19 -12.63 -13.15
N LEU A 45 54.17 -11.84 -13.47
CA LEU A 45 52.81 -12.12 -13.03
C LEU A 45 52.26 -13.33 -13.81
N ASP A 46 51.54 -14.21 -13.14
CA ASP A 46 50.94 -15.39 -13.76
C ASP A 46 49.43 -15.25 -13.88
N THR A 47 48.80 -16.01 -14.78
CA THR A 47 47.33 -16.01 -14.96
C THR A 47 46.75 -14.59 -15.03
N LEU A 48 47.25 -13.79 -15.98
CA LEU A 48 46.79 -12.41 -16.16
C LEU A 48 45.31 -12.36 -16.54
N ASN A 49 44.58 -11.46 -15.91
CA ASN A 49 43.19 -11.15 -16.24
C ASN A 49 42.99 -9.64 -16.34
N ILE A 50 42.07 -9.21 -17.21
CA ILE A 50 41.64 -7.82 -17.29
C ILE A 50 40.16 -7.76 -16.96
N ARG A 51 39.82 -6.99 -15.93
CA ARG A 51 38.43 -6.71 -15.57
C ARG A 51 37.99 -5.35 -16.14
N PRO A 52 36.86 -5.28 -16.84
CA PRO A 52 36.41 -4.06 -17.48
C PRO A 52 35.95 -3.01 -16.46
N GLY A 53 36.29 -1.75 -16.71
CA GLY A 53 35.86 -0.58 -15.94
C GLY A 53 35.41 0.56 -16.84
N TYR A 54 34.82 1.59 -16.24
CA TYR A 54 34.33 2.76 -16.97
C TYR A 54 35.49 3.69 -17.37
N TYR A 55 35.82 3.73 -18.66
CA TYR A 55 37.00 4.39 -19.23
C TYR A 55 38.33 3.98 -18.57
N ARG A 56 38.39 2.74 -18.08
CA ARG A 56 39.54 2.14 -17.39
C ARG A 56 39.46 0.61 -17.41
N ALA A 57 40.53 -0.05 -17.02
CA ALA A 57 40.54 -1.50 -16.83
C ALA A 57 41.39 -1.86 -15.60
N GLN A 58 41.08 -2.98 -14.95
CA GLN A 58 41.90 -3.51 -13.86
C GLN A 58 42.70 -4.71 -14.35
N LEU A 59 44.03 -4.63 -14.29
CA LEU A 59 44.91 -5.76 -14.46
C LEU A 59 45.01 -6.53 -13.14
N GLU A 60 44.79 -7.83 -13.21
CA GLU A 60 45.01 -8.78 -12.12
C GLU A 60 46.03 -9.83 -12.55
N GLY A 61 46.93 -10.21 -11.64
CA GLY A 61 47.92 -11.24 -11.90
C GLY A 61 48.39 -11.94 -10.64
N GLN A 62 48.52 -13.26 -10.71
CA GLN A 62 49.06 -14.08 -9.63
C GLN A 62 50.55 -13.79 -9.42
N THR A 63 50.94 -13.58 -8.18
CA THR A 63 52.30 -13.19 -7.79
C THR A 63 53.26 -14.36 -7.60
N GLN A 64 52.79 -15.59 -7.81
CA GLN A 64 53.55 -16.83 -7.57
C GLN A 64 54.93 -16.85 -8.26
N PHE A 65 55.05 -16.24 -9.45
CA PHE A 65 56.30 -16.18 -10.22
C PHE A 65 56.91 -14.78 -10.28
N LEU A 66 56.42 -13.82 -9.50
CA LEU A 66 56.82 -12.40 -9.59
C LEU A 66 58.27 -12.17 -9.13
N GLY A 67 58.77 -13.00 -8.20
CA GLY A 67 60.15 -12.96 -7.76
C GLY A 67 60.54 -11.62 -7.12
N ASN A 68 61.62 -11.02 -7.64
CA ASN A 68 62.16 -9.72 -7.20
C ASN A 68 61.84 -8.57 -8.20
N SER A 69 60.89 -8.76 -9.11
CA SER A 69 60.45 -7.69 -10.00
C SER A 69 59.83 -6.54 -9.21
N ASN A 70 60.15 -5.32 -9.61
CA ASN A 70 59.68 -4.10 -8.97
C ASN A 70 58.93 -3.15 -9.91
N GLN A 71 58.90 -3.43 -11.22
CA GLN A 71 58.15 -2.64 -12.21
C GLN A 71 57.33 -3.52 -13.15
N ILE A 72 56.22 -2.99 -13.63
CA ILE A 72 55.38 -3.54 -14.70
C ILE A 72 55.40 -2.55 -15.86
N ILE A 73 55.70 -3.06 -17.04
CA ILE A 73 55.69 -2.37 -18.32
C ILE A 73 54.50 -2.90 -19.11
N ILE A 74 53.62 -2.00 -19.53
CA ILE A 74 52.39 -2.31 -20.26
C ILE A 74 52.45 -1.60 -21.60
N GLU A 75 52.31 -2.36 -22.68
CA GLU A 75 52.29 -1.82 -24.05
C GLU A 75 50.94 -2.14 -24.70
N TYR A 76 50.31 -1.11 -25.28
CA TYR A 76 49.03 -1.20 -26.00
C TYR A 76 48.87 0.02 -26.91
N ASP A 77 48.25 -0.11 -28.10
CA ASP A 77 47.97 1.01 -29.03
C ASP A 77 49.14 2.00 -29.24
N ASP A 78 50.36 1.48 -29.44
CA ASP A 78 51.61 2.25 -29.58
C ASP A 78 51.99 3.12 -28.35
N GLN A 79 51.33 2.91 -27.21
CA GLN A 79 51.69 3.46 -25.90
C GLN A 79 52.53 2.45 -25.12
N THR A 80 53.45 2.97 -24.31
CA THR A 80 54.18 2.21 -23.30
C THR A 80 54.07 2.94 -21.98
N GLU A 81 53.52 2.27 -20.97
CA GLU A 81 53.40 2.78 -19.62
C GLU A 81 54.19 1.91 -18.66
N VAL A 82 54.83 2.54 -17.67
CA VAL A 82 55.64 1.85 -16.67
C VAL A 82 55.12 2.22 -15.29
N TYR A 83 54.86 1.19 -14.49
CA TYR A 83 54.29 1.30 -13.16
C TYR A 83 55.20 0.59 -12.15
N ASP A 84 55.37 1.17 -10.97
CA ASP A 84 56.05 0.49 -9.87
C ASP A 84 55.11 -0.55 -9.23
N ILE A 85 55.64 -1.72 -8.90
CA ILE A 85 54.92 -2.77 -8.18
C ILE A 85 54.82 -2.32 -6.72
N ASN A 86 53.64 -1.84 -6.34
CA ASN A 86 53.31 -1.54 -4.96
C ASN A 86 52.87 -2.83 -4.22
N PRO A 87 53.60 -3.28 -3.18
CA PRO A 87 53.21 -4.45 -2.39
C PRO A 87 51.83 -4.33 -1.72
N ASP A 88 51.35 -3.10 -1.47
CA ASP A 88 50.03 -2.86 -0.88
C ASP A 88 48.87 -3.27 -1.82
N ASN A 89 49.14 -3.43 -3.12
CA ASN A 89 48.18 -3.90 -4.10
C ASN A 89 48.14 -5.43 -4.22
N ILE A 90 48.84 -6.16 -3.34
CA ILE A 90 48.85 -7.62 -3.33
C ILE A 90 47.91 -8.12 -2.23
N GLU A 91 46.81 -8.74 -2.63
CA GLU A 91 45.88 -9.38 -1.71
C GLU A 91 45.71 -10.86 -2.08
N ASN A 92 45.86 -11.75 -1.09
CA ASN A 92 45.73 -13.20 -1.29
C ASN A 92 46.56 -13.78 -2.45
N GLY A 93 47.73 -13.20 -2.72
CA GLY A 93 48.63 -13.64 -3.79
C GLY A 93 48.31 -13.08 -5.17
N ILE A 94 47.31 -12.21 -5.31
CA ILE A 94 46.95 -11.52 -6.56
C ILE A 94 47.38 -10.06 -6.45
N TYR A 95 48.17 -9.60 -7.43
CA TYR A 95 48.47 -8.19 -7.62
C TYR A 95 47.39 -7.54 -8.48
N THR A 96 46.91 -6.36 -8.09
CA THR A 96 45.92 -5.59 -8.84
C THR A 96 46.43 -4.18 -9.18
N MET A 97 46.07 -3.69 -10.37
CA MET A 97 46.34 -2.29 -10.74
C MET A 97 45.31 -1.75 -11.73
N ILE A 98 45.03 -0.45 -11.65
CA ILE A 98 44.13 0.25 -12.56
C ILE A 98 44.94 0.84 -13.73
N LEU A 99 44.46 0.59 -14.93
CA LEU A 99 44.87 1.23 -16.19
C LEU A 99 43.86 2.35 -16.49
N PRO A 100 44.19 3.62 -16.20
CA PRO A 100 43.25 4.72 -16.33
C PRO A 100 43.21 5.28 -17.76
N ASN A 101 42.18 6.08 -18.06
CA ASN A 101 42.06 6.88 -19.29
C ASN A 101 42.05 6.06 -20.60
N LEU A 102 41.41 4.89 -20.56
CA LEU A 102 41.21 4.06 -21.74
C LEU A 102 39.97 4.52 -22.50
N GLU A 103 40.03 4.51 -23.83
CA GLU A 103 38.86 4.66 -24.69
C GLU A 103 37.99 3.40 -24.63
N GLU A 104 36.69 3.54 -24.88
CA GLU A 104 35.78 2.41 -24.94
C GLU A 104 36.04 1.52 -26.17
N LYS A 105 36.77 0.43 -25.96
CA LYS A 105 37.08 -0.62 -26.96
C LYS A 105 37.76 -1.82 -26.31
N SER A 106 38.03 -2.84 -27.12
CA SER A 106 38.89 -3.98 -26.76
C SER A 106 40.37 -3.63 -26.96
N TYR A 107 41.20 -4.16 -26.07
CA TYR A 107 42.64 -3.99 -26.02
C TYR A 107 43.34 -5.34 -25.93
N GLU A 108 44.54 -5.43 -26.52
CA GLU A 108 45.52 -6.46 -26.21
C GLU A 108 46.68 -5.80 -25.47
N PHE A 109 46.81 -6.10 -24.18
CA PHE A 109 47.88 -5.56 -23.35
C PHE A 109 49.05 -6.52 -23.37
N ASN A 110 50.22 -6.03 -23.79
CA ASN A 110 51.47 -6.74 -23.60
C ASN A 110 52.08 -6.35 -22.25
N VAL A 111 52.11 -7.30 -21.32
CA VAL A 111 52.56 -7.10 -19.95
C VAL A 111 53.93 -7.76 -19.76
N THR A 112 54.89 -6.97 -19.31
CA THR A 112 56.24 -7.42 -18.98
C THR A 112 56.63 -6.85 -17.62
N THR A 113 57.33 -7.61 -16.79
CA THR A 113 57.86 -7.15 -15.51
C THR A 113 59.36 -6.94 -15.59
N GLN A 114 59.88 -6.01 -14.79
CA GLN A 114 61.31 -5.70 -14.73
C GLN A 114 61.81 -5.81 -13.28
N ASP A 115 63.04 -6.30 -13.09
CA ASP A 115 63.72 -6.31 -11.79
C ASP A 115 64.61 -5.08 -11.58
N GLU A 116 65.13 -4.90 -10.35
CA GLU A 116 66.02 -3.79 -10.01
C GLU A 116 67.31 -3.71 -10.86
N LEU A 117 67.70 -4.81 -11.52
CA LEU A 117 68.88 -4.89 -12.38
C LEU A 117 68.57 -4.58 -13.84
N GLY A 118 67.30 -4.35 -14.18
CA GLY A 118 66.82 -4.04 -15.52
C GLY A 118 66.50 -5.26 -16.38
N ASN A 119 66.57 -6.49 -15.83
CA ASN A 119 66.19 -7.70 -16.57
C ASN A 119 64.68 -7.71 -16.80
N LEU A 120 64.24 -8.13 -17.99
CA LEU A 120 62.83 -8.23 -18.35
C LEU A 120 62.34 -9.65 -18.17
N SER A 121 61.07 -9.82 -17.81
CA SER A 121 60.40 -11.12 -17.87
C SER A 121 60.11 -11.54 -19.30
N VAL A 122 59.60 -12.76 -19.47
CA VAL A 122 58.91 -13.12 -20.71
C VAL A 122 57.62 -12.31 -20.79
N SER A 123 57.42 -11.62 -21.91
CA SER A 123 56.23 -10.83 -22.23
C SER A 123 54.99 -11.72 -22.34
N GLN A 124 53.86 -11.24 -21.84
CA GLN A 124 52.57 -11.95 -21.84
C GLN A 124 51.48 -11.04 -22.42
N ILE A 125 50.70 -11.59 -23.34
CA ILE A 125 49.55 -10.88 -23.92
C ILE A 125 48.30 -11.27 -23.14
N VAL A 126 47.55 -10.27 -22.69
CA VAL A 126 46.22 -10.44 -22.09
C VAL A 126 45.22 -9.53 -22.79
N ALA A 127 44.09 -10.10 -23.20
CA ALA A 127 43.01 -9.34 -23.83
C ALA A 127 42.05 -8.81 -22.76
N GLY A 128 41.50 -7.64 -23.00
CA GLY A 128 40.49 -7.02 -22.14
C GLY A 128 39.77 -5.89 -22.83
N SER A 129 38.88 -5.21 -22.12
CA SER A 129 38.17 -4.04 -22.65
C SER A 129 37.95 -3.00 -21.57
N ALA A 130 37.87 -1.74 -21.99
CA ALA A 130 37.26 -0.68 -21.20
C ALA A 130 35.86 -0.40 -21.78
N VAL A 131 34.88 -0.17 -20.91
CA VAL A 131 33.52 0.22 -21.29
C VAL A 131 33.34 1.73 -21.09
N GLY A 132 32.34 2.31 -21.74
CA GLY A 132 32.10 3.76 -21.71
C GLY A 132 30.64 4.10 -21.96
N ASP A 133 30.40 5.31 -22.47
CA ASP A 133 29.04 5.81 -22.69
C ASP A 133 28.24 4.95 -23.67
N ILE A 134 28.88 4.28 -24.64
CA ILE A 134 28.19 3.43 -25.63
C ILE A 134 27.61 2.19 -24.94
N PHE A 135 28.43 1.48 -24.16
CA PHE A 135 28.01 0.33 -23.35
C PHE A 135 26.84 0.68 -22.44
N VAL A 136 26.93 1.82 -21.73
CA VAL A 136 25.85 2.30 -20.86
C VAL A 136 24.58 2.61 -21.64
N SER A 137 24.70 3.26 -22.82
CA SER A 137 23.55 3.59 -23.65
C SER A 137 22.87 2.38 -24.31
N ASP A 138 23.61 1.28 -24.45
CA ASP A 138 23.12 0.01 -24.99
C ASP A 138 22.48 -0.88 -23.89
N GLN A 139 22.46 -0.44 -22.63
CA GLN A 139 21.76 -1.15 -21.55
C GLN A 139 20.36 -0.60 -21.35
N ASP A 140 19.39 -1.50 -21.23
CA ASP A 140 18.03 -1.15 -20.82
C ASP A 140 17.88 -1.23 -19.29
N PRO A 141 17.31 -0.20 -18.62
CA PRO A 141 16.90 -0.32 -17.22
C PRO A 141 15.78 -1.35 -17.06
N ARG A 142 15.70 -1.99 -15.90
CA ARG A 142 14.56 -2.86 -15.56
C ARG A 142 13.28 -2.04 -15.45
N GLU A 143 12.25 -2.49 -16.14
CA GLU A 143 10.94 -1.85 -16.16
C GLU A 143 9.93 -2.56 -15.24
N ILE A 144 9.01 -1.80 -14.66
CA ILE A 144 7.84 -2.36 -13.97
C ILE A 144 6.81 -2.81 -15.02
N ASP A 145 6.37 -4.06 -14.96
CA ASP A 145 5.29 -4.62 -15.78
C ASP A 145 3.92 -4.18 -15.25
N ASN A 146 3.67 -4.41 -13.97
CA ASN A 146 2.41 -4.06 -13.32
C ASN A 146 2.54 -3.94 -11.80
N PHE A 147 1.43 -3.54 -11.17
CA PHE A 147 1.24 -3.62 -9.72
C PHE A 147 0.17 -4.66 -9.40
N THR A 148 0.41 -5.47 -8.37
CA THR A 148 -0.57 -6.44 -7.85
C THR A 148 -0.91 -6.17 -6.40
N PHE A 149 -2.17 -6.42 -6.05
CA PHE A 149 -2.66 -6.40 -4.68
C PHE A 149 -2.93 -7.83 -4.26
N GLU A 150 -2.09 -8.34 -3.37
CA GLU A 150 -2.12 -9.71 -2.87
C GLU A 150 -2.58 -9.71 -1.41
N ASP A 151 -2.70 -10.89 -0.80
CA ASP A 151 -3.11 -11.07 0.59
C ASP A 151 -2.06 -10.60 1.60
N ASP A 152 -0.78 -10.60 1.21
CA ASP A 152 0.37 -10.21 2.03
C ASP A 152 0.94 -8.82 1.73
N GLY A 153 0.41 -8.10 0.73
CA GLY A 153 0.88 -6.74 0.43
C GLY A 153 0.57 -6.24 -0.97
N THR A 154 1.18 -5.11 -1.33
CA THR A 154 1.13 -4.54 -2.69
C THR A 154 2.49 -4.67 -3.34
N TYR A 155 2.55 -5.26 -4.52
CA TYR A 155 3.83 -5.53 -5.19
C TYR A 155 3.99 -4.72 -6.48
N ALA A 156 5.20 -4.21 -6.68
CA ALA A 156 5.67 -3.79 -7.99
C ALA A 156 6.35 -4.98 -8.66
N ASN A 157 5.79 -5.46 -9.78
CA ASN A 157 6.31 -6.59 -10.54
C ASN A 157 7.15 -6.09 -11.71
N PHE A 158 8.37 -6.60 -11.84
CA PHE A 158 9.33 -6.15 -12.85
C PHE A 158 9.42 -7.14 -14.01
N PHE A 159 9.68 -6.63 -15.21
CA PHE A 159 10.18 -7.46 -16.29
C PHE A 159 11.53 -8.09 -15.87
N GLY A 160 11.77 -9.31 -16.35
CA GLY A 160 13.02 -10.02 -16.08
C GLY A 160 14.24 -9.37 -16.72
N ASN A 161 15.44 -9.83 -16.37
CA ASN A 161 16.71 -9.20 -16.75
C ASN A 161 17.15 -9.45 -18.22
N ALA A 162 16.24 -9.91 -19.08
CA ALA A 162 16.58 -10.39 -20.42
C ALA A 162 17.12 -9.28 -21.34
N GLN A 163 16.88 -8.01 -21.02
CA GLN A 163 17.31 -6.86 -21.82
C GLN A 163 18.65 -6.26 -21.36
N SER A 164 19.12 -6.58 -20.15
CA SER A 164 20.41 -6.13 -19.63
C SER A 164 20.96 -7.12 -18.61
N GLU A 165 21.78 -8.06 -19.09
CA GLU A 165 22.44 -9.07 -18.26
C GLU A 165 23.41 -8.47 -17.23
N ASN A 166 23.80 -7.20 -17.40
CA ASN A 166 24.73 -6.51 -16.53
C ASN A 166 24.06 -5.81 -15.34
N VAL A 167 22.72 -5.76 -15.27
CA VAL A 167 22.03 -5.22 -14.09
C VAL A 167 22.39 -6.06 -12.87
N ILE A 168 22.74 -5.41 -11.76
CA ILE A 168 23.05 -6.08 -10.49
C ILE A 168 21.97 -5.84 -9.44
N PHE A 169 21.33 -4.66 -9.46
CA PHE A 169 20.16 -4.33 -8.65
C PHE A 169 19.45 -3.09 -9.21
N THR A 170 18.23 -2.85 -8.74
CA THR A 170 17.44 -1.67 -9.05
C THR A 170 17.03 -0.99 -7.74
N ILE A 171 17.36 0.30 -7.62
CA ILE A 171 16.87 1.14 -6.52
C ILE A 171 15.44 1.53 -6.84
N VAL A 172 14.54 1.39 -5.87
CA VAL A 172 13.13 1.75 -5.98
C VAL A 172 12.83 2.81 -4.93
N ASP A 173 12.69 4.05 -5.37
CA ASP A 173 12.34 5.20 -4.54
C ASP A 173 10.86 5.54 -4.78
N TYR A 174 10.02 5.57 -3.75
CA TYR A 174 8.59 5.85 -3.92
C TYR A 174 8.03 6.77 -2.83
N GLU A 175 7.07 7.61 -3.21
CA GLU A 175 6.35 8.46 -2.27
C GLU A 175 5.52 7.60 -1.31
N ASN A 176 5.65 7.84 0.00
CA ASN A 176 4.86 7.15 1.02
C ASN A 176 3.73 8.03 1.58
N GLU A 177 2.78 7.40 2.28
CA GLU A 177 1.60 8.07 2.88
C GLU A 177 1.98 9.14 3.92
N SER A 178 3.18 9.05 4.52
CA SER A 178 3.72 10.02 5.49
C SER A 178 4.39 11.24 4.82
N GLU A 179 4.12 11.49 3.54
CA GLU A 179 4.72 12.55 2.71
C GLU A 179 6.25 12.45 2.55
N GLY A 180 6.84 11.28 2.83
CA GLY A 180 8.26 10.98 2.66
C GLY A 180 8.57 10.16 1.39
N ILE A 181 9.83 9.77 1.26
CA ILE A 181 10.31 8.83 0.23
C ILE A 181 10.78 7.55 0.93
N SER A 182 10.14 6.43 0.60
CA SER A 182 10.63 5.10 0.93
C SER A 182 11.64 4.67 -0.12
N LYS A 183 12.69 3.96 0.30
CA LYS A 183 13.78 3.51 -0.56
C LYS A 183 14.01 2.03 -0.37
N ASP A 184 14.00 1.30 -1.46
CA ASP A 184 14.23 -0.14 -1.45
C ASP A 184 15.15 -0.57 -2.60
N THR A 185 15.62 -1.82 -2.55
CA THR A 185 16.55 -2.40 -3.52
C THR A 185 16.03 -3.76 -3.99
N LEU A 186 15.69 -3.84 -5.27
CA LEU A 186 15.38 -5.09 -5.94
C LEU A 186 16.69 -5.70 -6.48
N PHE A 187 17.12 -6.84 -5.95
CA PHE A 187 18.32 -7.51 -6.44
C PHE A 187 18.08 -8.20 -7.79
N TYR A 188 19.15 -8.54 -8.49
CA TYR A 188 19.10 -9.18 -9.80
C TYR A 188 18.17 -10.39 -9.87
N ASP A 189 18.25 -11.31 -8.89
CA ASP A 189 17.48 -12.54 -8.89
C ASP A 189 15.98 -12.35 -8.57
N ASP A 190 15.59 -11.19 -8.05
CA ASP A 190 14.23 -10.89 -7.65
C ASP A 190 13.42 -10.32 -8.83
N SER A 191 12.15 -10.72 -8.95
CA SER A 191 11.22 -10.25 -9.99
C SER A 191 10.14 -9.31 -9.49
N ARG A 192 10.04 -9.11 -8.17
CA ARG A 192 9.04 -8.23 -7.55
C ARG A 192 9.54 -7.71 -6.21
N ILE A 193 8.99 -6.60 -5.77
CA ILE A 193 9.26 -5.99 -4.46
C ILE A 193 7.97 -5.50 -3.84
N ASN A 194 7.85 -5.63 -2.52
CA ASN A 194 6.72 -5.08 -1.77
C ASN A 194 6.88 -3.55 -1.68
N ILE A 195 5.80 -2.81 -1.89
CA ILE A 195 5.74 -1.36 -1.77
C ILE A 195 4.75 -0.98 -0.67
N ASP A 196 5.24 -0.98 0.56
CA ASP A 196 4.41 -0.73 1.73
C ASP A 196 4.06 0.75 1.91
N GLN A 197 2.81 1.01 2.32
CA GLN A 197 2.29 2.33 2.71
C GLN A 197 2.62 3.44 1.70
N TYR A 198 2.48 3.11 0.42
CA TYR A 198 2.76 4.03 -0.66
C TYR A 198 1.64 5.06 -0.82
N LYS A 199 1.98 6.26 -1.28
CA LYS A 199 1.00 7.31 -1.57
C LYS A 199 0.23 6.98 -2.85
N PRO A 200 -1.11 6.83 -2.82
CA PRO A 200 -1.91 6.57 -4.02
C PRO A 200 -1.72 7.65 -5.08
N LEU A 201 -1.58 7.23 -6.35
CA LEU A 201 -1.23 8.11 -7.48
C LEU A 201 0.09 8.90 -7.32
N GLY A 202 0.90 8.56 -6.32
CA GLY A 202 2.21 9.14 -6.10
C GLY A 202 3.23 8.68 -7.14
N ASN A 203 4.39 9.32 -7.11
CA ASN A 203 5.51 8.94 -7.97
C ASN A 203 6.33 7.79 -7.36
N LEU A 204 6.67 6.83 -8.22
CA LEU A 204 7.69 5.83 -7.96
C LEU A 204 8.77 5.98 -9.03
N GLN A 205 10.02 6.07 -8.62
CA GLN A 205 11.18 6.17 -9.48
C GLN A 205 12.08 4.95 -9.30
N THR A 206 12.46 4.31 -10.41
CA THR A 206 13.40 3.19 -10.41
C THR A 206 14.72 3.60 -11.05
N THR A 207 15.85 3.22 -10.42
CA THR A 207 17.19 3.42 -10.99
C THR A 207 17.93 2.09 -11.02
N SER A 208 18.08 1.52 -12.21
CA SER A 208 18.85 0.28 -12.40
C SER A 208 20.34 0.57 -12.35
N VAL A 209 21.09 -0.28 -11.66
CA VAL A 209 22.54 -0.21 -11.54
C VAL A 209 23.13 -1.42 -12.25
N ILE A 210 24.04 -1.16 -13.19
CA ILE A 210 24.76 -2.19 -13.92
C ILE A 210 26.19 -2.34 -13.42
N GLN A 211 26.78 -3.51 -13.64
CA GLN A 211 28.22 -3.70 -13.58
C GLN A 211 28.86 -3.30 -14.91
N SER A 212 30.10 -2.79 -14.87
CA SER A 212 30.87 -2.38 -16.05
C SER A 212 31.35 -3.56 -16.90
N GLY A 213 30.41 -4.32 -17.47
CA GLY A 213 30.64 -5.59 -18.18
C GLY A 213 30.72 -6.79 -17.23
N LEU A 214 30.85 -7.99 -17.82
CA LEU A 214 30.99 -9.24 -17.07
C LEU A 214 32.20 -9.16 -16.13
N ASP A 215 31.97 -9.43 -14.84
CA ASP A 215 32.97 -9.32 -13.76
C ASP A 215 33.64 -7.93 -13.65
N GLY A 216 32.99 -6.87 -14.15
CA GLY A 216 33.50 -5.50 -14.13
C GLY A 216 33.79 -4.96 -12.73
N ILE A 217 34.56 -3.87 -12.67
CA ILE A 217 35.00 -3.26 -11.40
C ILE A 217 34.14 -2.07 -10.94
N ASP A 218 33.26 -1.57 -11.81
CA ASP A 218 32.44 -0.39 -11.55
C ASP A 218 30.95 -0.72 -11.50
N SER A 219 30.23 0.02 -10.65
CA SER A 219 28.76 0.08 -10.63
C SER A 219 28.31 1.39 -11.26
N ILE A 220 27.44 1.32 -12.26
CA ILE A 220 27.01 2.47 -13.06
C ILE A 220 25.48 2.55 -13.01
N SER A 221 24.94 3.70 -12.61
CA SER A 221 23.51 3.96 -12.65
C SER A 221 23.06 4.28 -14.07
N LEU A 222 22.00 3.61 -14.52
CA LEU A 222 21.28 3.94 -15.75
C LEU A 222 20.33 5.13 -15.51
N VAL A 223 19.75 5.62 -16.60
CA VAL A 223 18.69 6.63 -16.54
C VAL A 223 17.50 6.09 -15.72
N SER A 224 17.01 6.92 -14.80
CA SER A 224 15.86 6.57 -13.97
C SER A 224 14.56 6.54 -14.78
N LEU A 225 13.63 5.67 -14.38
CA LEU A 225 12.29 5.59 -14.93
C LEU A 225 11.27 6.02 -13.88
N ASP A 226 10.23 6.74 -14.30
CA ASP A 226 9.17 7.23 -13.43
C ASP A 226 7.85 6.50 -13.72
N TYR A 227 7.14 6.14 -12.66
CA TYR A 227 5.85 5.47 -12.68
C TYR A 227 4.86 6.23 -11.79
N THR A 228 3.58 6.07 -12.11
CA THR A 228 2.48 6.47 -11.23
C THR A 228 1.98 5.23 -10.52
N MET A 229 2.00 5.26 -9.19
CA MET A 229 1.50 4.15 -8.37
C MET A 229 -0.02 4.02 -8.47
N PRO A 230 -0.59 2.82 -8.29
CA PRO A 230 -2.01 2.59 -8.48
C PRO A 230 -2.86 3.22 -7.36
N GLU A 231 -4.14 3.42 -7.61
CA GLU A 231 -5.10 3.65 -6.53
C GLU A 231 -5.19 2.41 -5.63
N LEU A 232 -5.48 2.62 -4.34
CA LEU A 232 -5.74 1.50 -3.43
C LEU A 232 -7.15 0.94 -3.67
N PRO A 233 -7.35 -0.39 -3.56
CA PRO A 233 -8.68 -1.00 -3.70
C PRO A 233 -9.58 -0.75 -2.47
N TYR A 234 -9.10 -0.02 -1.47
CA TYR A 234 -9.78 0.30 -0.23
C TYR A 234 -9.60 1.76 0.14
N SER A 235 -10.46 2.25 1.03
CA SER A 235 -10.38 3.62 1.56
C SER A 235 -10.50 3.63 3.08
N ILE A 236 -10.05 4.73 3.69
CA ILE A 236 -10.18 4.98 5.12
C ILE A 236 -11.66 5.02 5.51
N LEU A 237 -12.02 4.31 6.58
CA LEU A 237 -13.36 4.36 7.15
C LEU A 237 -13.56 5.68 7.89
N ASN A 238 -14.74 6.28 7.75
CA ASN A 238 -15.07 7.52 8.45
C ASN A 238 -15.22 7.25 9.95
N LYS A 239 -14.27 7.76 10.74
CA LYS A 239 -14.21 7.59 12.20
C LYS A 239 -15.45 8.08 12.93
N ASN A 240 -16.22 9.01 12.37
CA ASN A 240 -17.48 9.45 12.96
C ASN A 240 -18.54 8.33 13.05
N TYR A 241 -18.37 7.24 12.29
CA TYR A 241 -19.26 6.08 12.31
C TYR A 241 -18.84 5.04 13.35
N ILE A 242 -17.59 5.11 13.79
CA ILE A 242 -16.92 4.10 14.61
C ILE A 242 -17.13 4.39 16.10
N ARG A 243 -17.29 3.35 16.90
CA ARG A 243 -17.36 3.46 18.37
C ARG A 243 -16.96 2.18 19.09
N LEU A 244 -16.69 2.30 20.39
CA LEU A 244 -16.60 1.15 21.28
C LEU A 244 -17.99 0.60 21.63
N VAL A 245 -18.10 -0.73 21.72
CA VAL A 245 -19.36 -1.44 22.06
C VAL A 245 -19.49 -1.70 23.56
N ASN A 246 -18.37 -1.84 24.28
CA ASN A 246 -18.31 -2.16 25.71
C ASN A 246 -19.08 -3.44 26.08
N MET A 247 -18.74 -4.57 25.43
CA MET A 247 -19.31 -5.87 25.80
C MET A 247 -18.86 -6.31 27.20
N PRO A 248 -19.57 -7.22 27.89
CA PRO A 248 -19.25 -7.60 29.28
C PRO A 248 -17.81 -8.08 29.54
N SER A 249 -17.16 -8.68 28.54
CA SER A 249 -15.77 -9.16 28.62
C SER A 249 -14.74 -8.17 28.09
N ASP A 250 -15.17 -7.04 27.52
CA ASP A 250 -14.26 -6.06 26.94
C ASP A 250 -13.50 -5.33 28.06
N ASN A 251 -12.22 -5.09 27.82
CA ASN A 251 -11.48 -4.12 28.61
C ASN A 251 -11.86 -2.70 28.15
N PRO A 252 -12.43 -1.86 29.03
CA PRO A 252 -12.95 -0.55 28.64
C PRO A 252 -11.87 0.46 28.28
N GLY A 253 -10.60 0.21 28.64
CA GLY A 253 -9.49 1.11 28.34
C GLY A 253 -9.48 2.42 29.12
N THR A 254 -10.21 2.51 30.22
CA THR A 254 -10.41 3.77 30.98
C THR A 254 -9.49 3.90 32.20
N PHE A 255 -8.39 3.15 32.26
CA PHE A 255 -7.49 3.21 33.41
C PHE A 255 -6.76 4.57 33.47
N ASN A 256 -6.52 5.08 34.68
CA ASN A 256 -5.81 6.34 34.92
C ASN A 256 -6.40 7.56 34.17
N ASN A 257 -7.74 7.67 34.16
CA ASN A 257 -8.51 8.73 33.47
C ASN A 257 -8.48 8.71 31.94
N ALA A 258 -7.97 7.64 31.33
CA ALA A 258 -8.09 7.42 29.90
C ALA A 258 -9.56 7.49 29.42
N ASN A 259 -9.77 8.12 28.27
CA ASN A 259 -11.10 8.32 27.68
C ASN A 259 -11.11 7.90 26.19
N PRO A 260 -10.99 6.59 25.92
CA PRO A 260 -10.92 6.11 24.54
C PRO A 260 -12.20 6.35 23.74
N SER A 261 -13.36 6.53 24.39
CA SER A 261 -14.61 6.88 23.69
C SER A 261 -14.56 8.25 23.00
N GLU A 262 -13.72 9.16 23.49
CA GLU A 262 -13.57 10.51 22.91
C GLU A 262 -12.33 10.61 22.02
N TYR A 263 -11.22 9.95 22.40
CA TYR A 263 -9.91 10.21 21.81
C TYR A 263 -9.36 9.07 20.95
N LEU A 264 -9.87 7.83 21.02
CA LEU A 264 -9.28 6.72 20.26
C LEU A 264 -9.51 6.82 18.74
N PHE A 265 -10.43 7.68 18.31
CA PHE A 265 -10.85 7.87 16.92
C PHE A 265 -10.88 9.35 16.50
N ASP A 266 -10.09 10.22 17.14
CA ASP A 266 -10.14 11.68 16.97
C ASP A 266 -9.16 12.25 15.93
N ASN A 267 -8.30 11.39 15.37
CA ASN A 267 -7.17 11.67 14.48
C ASN A 267 -5.94 12.29 15.15
N ILE A 268 -5.74 12.04 16.45
CA ILE A 268 -4.60 12.53 17.22
C ILE A 268 -3.84 11.35 17.83
N SER A 269 -2.67 11.04 17.26
CA SER A 269 -1.79 9.99 17.76
C SER A 269 -0.73 10.48 18.76
N ASP A 270 -0.55 11.80 18.89
CA ASP A 270 0.51 12.40 19.71
C ASP A 270 0.20 12.23 21.21
N TRP A 271 1.16 11.69 21.96
CA TRP A 271 1.05 11.54 23.41
C TRP A 271 2.18 12.28 24.14
N ASN A 272 1.80 13.10 25.12
CA ASN A 272 2.73 13.94 25.90
C ASN A 272 2.85 13.50 27.37
N GLY A 273 2.41 12.28 27.70
CA GLY A 273 2.37 11.77 29.07
C GLY A 273 1.00 11.83 29.76
N ASP A 274 -0.01 12.45 29.14
CA ASP A 274 -1.38 12.53 29.67
C ASP A 274 -2.23 11.35 29.16
N ASP A 275 -2.56 10.43 30.06
CA ASP A 275 -3.34 9.23 29.74
C ASP A 275 -4.78 9.54 29.31
N THR A 276 -5.30 10.75 29.55
CA THR A 276 -6.65 11.16 29.15
C THR A 276 -6.91 10.89 27.66
N TYR A 277 -5.91 11.16 26.80
CA TYR A 277 -5.97 11.03 25.34
C TYR A 277 -5.58 9.64 24.83
N THR A 278 -5.82 8.60 25.63
CA THR A 278 -5.43 7.23 25.28
C THR A 278 -6.58 6.25 25.53
N TYR A 279 -6.47 5.08 24.93
CA TYR A 279 -6.92 3.83 25.51
C TYR A 279 -5.84 3.32 26.47
N ASN A 280 -6.21 2.97 27.70
CA ASN A 280 -5.31 2.39 28.69
C ASN A 280 -5.95 1.18 29.37
N SER A 281 -5.45 -0.01 29.05
CA SER A 281 -6.04 -1.27 29.55
C SER A 281 -5.87 -1.50 31.05
N GLY A 282 -4.93 -0.78 31.69
CA GLY A 282 -4.59 -0.96 33.09
C GLY A 282 -3.76 -2.22 33.38
N PRO A 283 -3.21 -2.32 34.59
CA PRO A 283 -2.24 -3.37 34.95
C PRO A 283 -2.88 -4.77 35.01
N ASN A 284 -2.08 -5.80 34.77
CA ASN A 284 -2.45 -7.22 34.71
C ASN A 284 -3.62 -7.51 33.77
N SER A 285 -3.69 -6.80 32.64
CA SER A 285 -4.78 -6.92 31.68
C SER A 285 -4.44 -7.83 30.51
N ILE A 286 -3.18 -8.18 30.28
CA ILE A 286 -2.80 -9.00 29.13
C ILE A 286 -2.98 -10.51 29.43
N PRO A 287 -3.58 -11.29 28.51
CA PRO A 287 -4.22 -10.87 27.27
C PRO A 287 -5.63 -10.28 27.51
N HIS A 288 -5.98 -9.21 26.80
CA HIS A 288 -7.33 -8.64 26.78
C HIS A 288 -7.78 -8.33 25.36
N HIS A 289 -9.04 -7.95 25.24
CA HIS A 289 -9.63 -7.43 24.02
C HIS A 289 -10.64 -6.33 24.32
N PHE A 290 -11.04 -5.61 23.28
CA PHE A 290 -12.22 -4.75 23.29
C PHE A 290 -12.92 -4.83 21.93
N THR A 291 -14.21 -4.52 21.92
CA THR A 291 -15.06 -4.63 20.72
C THR A 291 -15.39 -3.25 20.17
N ILE A 292 -15.27 -3.12 18.86
CA ILE A 292 -15.46 -1.91 18.07
C ILE A 292 -16.60 -2.17 17.09
N ASP A 293 -17.53 -1.22 16.95
CA ASP A 293 -18.51 -1.17 15.88
C ASP A 293 -17.99 -0.19 14.84
N LEU A 294 -17.68 -0.67 13.63
CA LEU A 294 -17.22 0.18 12.53
C LEU A 294 -18.33 1.12 12.02
N GLY A 295 -19.59 0.84 12.36
CA GLY A 295 -20.76 1.60 11.89
C GLY A 295 -21.12 1.36 10.42
N VAL A 296 -20.38 0.48 9.74
CA VAL A 296 -20.55 0.05 8.34
C VAL A 296 -20.38 -1.45 8.24
N ASN A 297 -20.89 -2.06 7.18
CA ASN A 297 -20.41 -3.36 6.73
C ASN A 297 -19.31 -3.12 5.69
N THR A 298 -18.18 -3.80 5.80
CA THR A 298 -17.08 -3.64 4.84
C THR A 298 -16.17 -4.86 4.83
N ILE A 299 -15.54 -5.14 3.69
CA ILE A 299 -14.38 -6.02 3.65
C ILE A 299 -13.22 -5.24 4.27
N LEU A 300 -12.80 -5.62 5.48
CA LEU A 300 -11.72 -4.94 6.19
C LEU A 300 -10.39 -5.25 5.50
N ARG A 301 -9.62 -4.21 5.15
CA ARG A 301 -8.38 -4.33 4.36
C ARG A 301 -7.14 -3.88 5.09
N ARG A 302 -7.26 -2.96 6.04
CA ARG A 302 -6.13 -2.52 6.87
C ARG A 302 -6.57 -1.99 8.21
N VAL A 303 -5.71 -2.18 9.22
CA VAL A 303 -5.84 -1.57 10.55
C VAL A 303 -4.52 -0.92 10.92
N ASP A 304 -4.58 0.36 11.24
CA ASP A 304 -3.45 1.08 11.84
C ASP A 304 -3.69 1.21 13.34
N VAL A 305 -2.67 0.89 14.12
CA VAL A 305 -2.62 1.02 15.56
C VAL A 305 -1.50 1.97 15.93
N ASP A 306 -1.86 3.15 16.42
CA ASP A 306 -0.92 4.10 16.97
C ASP A 306 -0.80 3.90 18.49
N MET A 307 0.43 3.89 18.96
CA MET A 307 0.87 3.62 20.31
C MET A 307 1.67 4.80 20.83
N LEU A 308 2.28 4.66 22.01
CA LEU A 308 3.10 5.71 22.57
C LEU A 308 4.39 5.88 21.78
N ASP A 309 4.90 7.10 21.69
CA ASP A 309 6.25 7.38 21.16
C ASP A 309 7.31 6.64 22.01
N PRO A 310 8.06 5.68 21.43
CA PRO A 310 9.11 4.94 22.13
C PRO A 310 10.19 5.82 22.77
N ASN A 311 10.41 7.02 22.25
CA ASN A 311 11.37 7.96 22.82
C ASN A 311 10.87 8.57 24.14
N ILE A 312 9.56 8.53 24.38
CA ILE A 312 8.91 9.00 25.61
C ILE A 312 8.69 7.82 26.55
N ASP A 313 7.96 6.79 26.10
CA ASP A 313 7.67 5.57 26.85
C ASP A 313 7.16 4.47 25.92
N SER A 314 7.93 3.39 25.73
CA SER A 314 7.48 2.21 24.97
C SER A 314 6.92 1.09 25.86
N SER A 315 6.93 1.23 27.18
CA SER A 315 6.66 0.11 28.10
C SER A 315 5.27 -0.51 27.92
N SER A 316 4.30 0.29 27.52
CA SER A 316 2.91 -0.11 27.30
C SER A 316 2.58 -0.31 25.81
N ASN A 317 3.56 -0.31 24.91
CA ASN A 317 3.30 -0.57 23.49
C ASN A 317 3.06 -2.06 23.27
N ALA A 318 2.09 -2.37 22.40
CA ALA A 318 1.79 -3.74 22.03
C ALA A 318 2.97 -4.39 21.30
N THR A 319 3.18 -5.67 21.55
CA THR A 319 4.15 -6.50 20.82
C THR A 319 3.50 -7.65 20.08
N ALA A 320 2.23 -7.95 20.35
CA ALA A 320 1.45 -8.90 19.59
C ALA A 320 -0.05 -8.56 19.64
N ILE A 321 -0.69 -8.55 18.48
CA ILE A 321 -2.11 -8.23 18.31
C ILE A 321 -2.76 -9.25 17.39
N GLN A 322 -4.04 -9.52 17.64
CA GLN A 322 -4.95 -10.20 16.74
C GLN A 322 -6.15 -9.32 16.42
N VAL A 323 -6.59 -9.34 15.16
CA VAL A 323 -7.80 -8.68 14.67
C VAL A 323 -8.85 -9.75 14.37
N TRP A 324 -9.98 -9.67 15.04
CA TRP A 324 -11.10 -10.60 14.89
C TRP A 324 -12.34 -9.87 14.37
N GLY A 325 -13.14 -10.51 13.51
CA GLY A 325 -14.28 -9.87 12.85
C GLY A 325 -15.59 -10.63 12.98
N ARG A 326 -16.69 -9.89 13.00
CA ARG A 326 -18.07 -10.39 12.95
C ARG A 326 -19.01 -9.40 12.24
N ASP A 327 -20.10 -9.90 11.69
CA ASP A 327 -21.14 -9.14 10.98
C ASP A 327 -22.25 -8.60 11.93
N ASN A 328 -22.62 -9.36 12.95
CA ASN A 328 -23.62 -8.98 13.97
C ASN A 328 -23.17 -9.34 15.39
N LEU A 329 -23.92 -8.94 16.43
CA LEU A 329 -23.57 -9.26 17.83
C LEU A 329 -24.44 -10.36 18.47
N ASP A 330 -25.27 -11.06 17.69
CA ASP A 330 -26.12 -12.12 18.22
C ASP A 330 -25.25 -13.24 18.79
N PHE A 331 -25.43 -13.55 20.09
CA PHE A 331 -24.62 -14.56 20.80
C PHE A 331 -23.10 -14.32 20.78
N ALA A 332 -22.65 -13.09 20.54
CA ALA A 332 -21.21 -12.77 20.39
C ALA A 332 -20.44 -12.63 21.72
N GLN A 333 -21.13 -12.70 22.87
CA GLN A 333 -20.52 -12.53 24.19
C GLN A 333 -19.60 -13.69 24.54
N THR A 334 -18.43 -13.39 25.11
CA THR A 334 -17.47 -14.38 25.61
C THR A 334 -17.20 -14.13 27.08
N ALA A 335 -16.67 -15.14 27.80
CA ALA A 335 -16.36 -15.02 29.24
C ALA A 335 -14.97 -14.43 29.51
N SER A 336 -14.08 -14.52 28.52
CA SER A 336 -12.67 -14.09 28.59
C SER A 336 -12.17 -13.75 27.18
N SER A 337 -10.87 -13.47 27.08
CA SER A 337 -10.11 -13.28 25.85
C SER A 337 -9.56 -14.60 25.27
N ASP A 338 -10.10 -15.77 25.66
CA ASP A 338 -9.66 -17.06 25.13
C ASP A 338 -10.14 -17.26 23.67
N GLU A 339 -9.24 -17.70 22.80
CA GLU A 339 -9.51 -17.84 21.35
C GLU A 339 -10.59 -18.89 21.06
N GLU A 340 -10.61 -20.01 21.80
CA GLU A 340 -11.64 -21.04 21.65
C GLU A 340 -13.03 -20.47 21.91
N LEU A 341 -13.17 -19.56 22.89
CA LEU A 341 -14.45 -18.88 23.16
C LEU A 341 -14.82 -17.90 22.05
N PHE A 342 -13.84 -17.25 21.42
CA PHE A 342 -14.08 -16.36 20.29
C PHE A 342 -14.66 -17.16 19.12
N ILE A 343 -14.03 -18.30 18.80
CA ILE A 343 -14.47 -19.22 17.74
C ILE A 343 -15.87 -19.77 18.04
N ASP A 344 -16.12 -20.24 19.28
CA ASP A 344 -17.41 -20.77 19.71
C ASP A 344 -18.53 -19.71 19.64
N ALA A 345 -18.19 -18.46 19.96
CA ALA A 345 -19.10 -17.33 19.81
C ALA A 345 -19.23 -16.85 18.36
N GLY A 346 -18.45 -17.41 17.41
CA GLY A 346 -18.47 -17.17 15.96
C GLY A 346 -17.69 -15.92 15.50
N TRP A 347 -16.69 -15.48 16.25
CA TRP A 347 -15.70 -14.52 15.78
C TRP A 347 -14.73 -15.19 14.81
N VAL A 348 -14.31 -14.47 13.78
CA VAL A 348 -13.35 -14.96 12.77
C VAL A 348 -12.04 -14.23 12.95
N LEU A 349 -10.92 -14.95 13.11
CA LEU A 349 -9.59 -14.36 13.09
C LEU A 349 -9.30 -13.85 11.68
N LEU A 350 -9.09 -12.54 11.55
CA LEU A 350 -8.79 -11.88 10.27
C LEU A 350 -7.28 -11.69 10.09
N HIS A 351 -6.57 -11.38 11.18
CA HIS A 351 -5.12 -11.11 11.14
C HIS A 351 -4.47 -11.35 12.50
N GLU A 352 -3.19 -11.73 12.50
CA GLU A 352 -2.33 -11.82 13.68
C GLU A 352 -0.92 -11.36 13.31
N GLU A 353 -0.32 -10.50 14.14
CA GLU A 353 1.01 -9.96 13.85
C GLU A 353 1.82 -9.69 15.13
N GLN A 354 3.14 -9.82 15.00
CA GLN A 354 4.12 -9.36 15.98
C GLN A 354 4.55 -7.94 15.66
N ILE A 355 4.63 -7.09 16.67
CA ILE A 355 4.92 -5.66 16.55
C ILE A 355 6.22 -5.37 17.30
N ASP A 356 7.12 -4.59 16.69
CA ASP A 356 8.28 -4.04 17.39
C ASP A 356 7.90 -2.83 18.25
N GLY A 357 7.05 -3.05 19.25
CA GLY A 357 6.54 -1.98 20.13
C GLY A 357 7.64 -1.28 20.95
N GLU A 358 8.84 -1.88 21.05
CA GLU A 358 9.99 -1.25 21.70
C GLU A 358 10.55 -0.08 20.88
N ASN A 359 10.46 -0.14 19.55
CA ASN A 359 11.05 0.85 18.65
C ASN A 359 10.03 1.57 17.74
N LEU A 360 8.80 1.08 17.63
CA LEU A 360 7.75 1.65 16.80
C LEU A 360 6.61 2.23 17.65
N ASN A 361 6.11 3.41 17.25
CA ASN A 361 4.89 4.02 17.77
C ASN A 361 3.66 3.72 16.91
N ARG A 362 3.82 3.06 15.76
CA ARG A 362 2.72 2.72 14.86
C ARG A 362 2.94 1.36 14.25
N ALA A 363 1.87 0.58 14.18
CA ALA A 363 1.82 -0.66 13.43
C ALA A 363 0.66 -0.60 12.41
N SER A 364 0.86 -1.20 11.24
CA SER A 364 -0.07 -1.12 10.13
C SER A 364 -0.22 -2.49 9.50
N PHE A 365 -1.42 -3.06 9.61
CA PHE A 365 -1.68 -4.44 9.25
C PHE A 365 -2.50 -4.48 7.98
N VAL A 366 -2.00 -5.14 6.92
CA VAL A 366 -2.83 -5.48 5.75
C VAL A 366 -3.61 -6.74 6.07
N ILE A 367 -4.89 -6.76 5.72
CA ILE A 367 -5.82 -7.87 5.99
C ILE A 367 -6.25 -8.48 4.66
N ASP A 368 -6.21 -9.82 4.60
CA ASP A 368 -6.67 -10.61 3.46
C ASP A 368 -8.13 -10.24 3.09
N PRO A 369 -8.42 -9.82 1.85
CA PRO A 369 -9.77 -9.49 1.40
C PRO A 369 -10.73 -10.69 1.31
N ASN A 370 -10.27 -11.94 1.44
CA ASN A 370 -11.09 -13.14 1.23
C ASN A 370 -12.15 -13.38 2.33
N PHE A 371 -12.25 -12.51 3.33
CA PHE A 371 -13.30 -12.58 4.35
C PHE A 371 -14.58 -11.88 3.88
N SER A 372 -15.73 -12.42 4.31
CA SER A 372 -17.01 -11.72 4.14
C SER A 372 -16.98 -10.35 4.85
N PRO A 373 -17.77 -9.37 4.40
CA PRO A 373 -17.90 -8.09 5.07
C PRO A 373 -18.15 -8.24 6.58
N LYS A 374 -17.45 -7.41 7.36
CA LYS A 374 -17.55 -7.33 8.83
C LYS A 374 -18.01 -5.94 9.23
N ARG A 375 -18.63 -5.87 10.41
CA ARG A 375 -19.02 -4.63 11.07
C ARG A 375 -18.38 -4.48 12.43
N PHE A 376 -18.29 -5.58 13.17
CA PHE A 376 -17.75 -5.59 14.52
C PHE A 376 -16.34 -6.17 14.51
N ILE A 377 -15.40 -5.43 15.09
CA ILE A 377 -14.01 -5.83 15.20
C ILE A 377 -13.65 -6.01 16.67
N ARG A 378 -12.96 -7.10 16.99
CA ARG A 378 -12.27 -7.28 18.27
C ARG A 378 -10.78 -7.12 18.03
N LEU A 379 -10.19 -6.13 18.70
CA LEU A 379 -8.75 -6.00 18.82
C LEU A 379 -8.33 -6.73 20.09
N ARG A 380 -7.55 -7.79 19.95
CA ARG A 380 -7.02 -8.59 21.07
C ARG A 380 -5.52 -8.39 21.17
N THR A 381 -5.04 -7.90 22.30
CA THR A 381 -3.61 -7.73 22.57
C THR A 381 -3.13 -8.89 23.42
N THR A 382 -2.15 -9.64 22.92
CA THR A 382 -1.63 -10.85 23.57
C THR A 382 -0.31 -10.64 24.29
N SER A 383 0.45 -9.61 23.92
CA SER A 383 1.63 -9.15 24.66
C SER A 383 1.92 -7.67 24.43
N SER A 384 2.68 -7.09 25.37
CA SER A 384 3.24 -5.73 25.30
C SER A 384 4.71 -5.75 25.74
N VAL A 385 5.42 -4.65 25.58
CA VAL A 385 6.84 -4.53 25.97
C VAL A 385 7.05 -4.88 27.46
N ASN A 386 6.18 -4.40 28.35
CA ASN A 386 6.22 -4.74 29.78
C ASN A 386 5.44 -6.02 30.15
N ASN A 387 4.67 -6.57 29.21
CA ASN A 387 3.79 -7.74 29.37
C ASN A 387 2.76 -7.60 30.53
N ASP A 388 2.29 -6.38 30.80
CA ASP A 388 1.35 -6.06 31.88
C ASP A 388 0.09 -5.34 31.38
N ASN A 389 0.27 -4.27 30.59
CA ASN A 389 -0.80 -3.43 30.06
C ASN A 389 -0.47 -2.90 28.65
N VAL A 390 -1.46 -2.32 27.98
CA VAL A 390 -1.29 -1.63 26.70
C VAL A 390 -1.85 -0.21 26.73
N LYS A 391 -1.24 0.67 25.94
CA LYS A 391 -1.80 1.99 25.62
C LYS A 391 -1.85 2.19 24.11
N PHE A 392 -2.99 2.67 23.64
CA PHE A 392 -3.19 3.11 22.24
C PHE A 392 -3.60 4.57 22.24
N THR A 393 -3.10 5.33 21.28
CA THR A 393 -3.46 6.74 21.10
C THR A 393 -4.53 6.88 20.03
N GLU A 394 -4.43 6.10 18.96
CA GLU A 394 -5.33 6.20 17.81
C GLU A 394 -5.52 4.85 17.12
N LEU A 395 -6.70 4.64 16.52
CA LEU A 395 -6.99 3.50 15.66
C LEU A 395 -7.61 3.96 14.34
N THR A 396 -7.08 3.46 13.23
CA THR A 396 -7.62 3.75 11.90
C THR A 396 -7.93 2.46 11.16
N PHE A 397 -9.11 2.40 10.55
CA PHE A 397 -9.58 1.23 9.80
C PHE A 397 -9.76 1.61 8.33
N TYR A 398 -9.46 0.67 7.44
CA TYR A 398 -9.64 0.81 6.01
C TYR A 398 -10.44 -0.36 5.48
N GLY A 399 -11.33 -0.07 4.55
CA GLY A 399 -12.25 -1.07 4.01
C GLY A 399 -12.56 -0.88 2.54
N GLU A 400 -13.01 -1.96 1.94
CA GLU A 400 -13.53 -2.09 0.58
C GLU A 400 -15.02 -2.45 0.66
N GLU A 401 -15.80 -2.13 -0.39
CA GLU A 401 -17.25 -2.39 -0.43
C GLU A 401 -17.98 -1.88 0.82
N ILE A 402 -17.78 -0.60 1.15
CA ILE A 402 -18.35 0.02 2.35
C ILE A 402 -19.86 0.22 2.15
N GLU A 403 -20.66 -0.50 2.94
CA GLU A 403 -22.12 -0.46 2.91
C GLU A 403 -22.70 0.09 4.21
N SER A 404 -23.84 0.77 4.11
CA SER A 404 -24.60 1.22 5.27
C SER A 404 -25.27 0.05 5.99
N ILE A 405 -25.66 0.27 7.24
CA ILE A 405 -26.30 -0.74 8.07
C ILE A 405 -27.81 -0.54 8.07
N GLN A 406 -28.55 -1.64 7.92
CA GLN A 406 -30.00 -1.64 8.16
C GLN A 406 -30.27 -1.36 9.64
N LEU A 407 -31.09 -0.35 9.93
CA LEU A 407 -31.46 -0.02 11.30
C LEU A 407 -32.49 -1.03 11.84
N ASP A 408 -32.37 -1.35 13.14
CA ASP A 408 -33.28 -2.27 13.81
C ASP A 408 -34.66 -1.62 14.00
N LYS A 409 -35.64 -2.11 13.24
CA LYS A 409 -37.02 -1.62 13.30
C LYS A 409 -37.75 -2.00 14.59
N SER A 410 -37.28 -2.99 15.34
CA SER A 410 -37.93 -3.40 16.59
C SER A 410 -37.88 -2.33 17.69
N ILE A 411 -36.95 -1.38 17.56
CA ILE A 411 -36.79 -0.23 18.45
C ILE A 411 -37.37 1.07 17.86
N PHE A 412 -37.98 1.02 16.68
CA PHE A 412 -38.64 2.19 16.10
C PHE A 412 -39.95 2.48 16.83
N VAL A 413 -40.19 3.76 17.09
CA VAL A 413 -41.42 4.21 17.75
C VAL A 413 -41.99 5.38 16.98
N LEU A 414 -43.29 5.34 16.69
CA LEU A 414 -44.01 6.53 16.26
C LEU A 414 -44.13 7.49 17.44
N GLN A 415 -43.48 8.65 17.32
CA GLN A 415 -43.60 9.71 18.29
C GLN A 415 -44.91 10.45 18.07
N ASN A 416 -45.56 10.81 19.18
CA ASN A 416 -46.82 11.53 19.15
C ASN A 416 -46.59 13.00 19.49
N MET A 417 -45.96 13.74 18.57
CA MET A 417 -45.78 15.18 18.72
C MET A 417 -47.11 15.92 18.47
N PRO A 418 -47.34 17.11 19.05
CA PRO A 418 -48.64 17.78 18.99
C PRO A 418 -49.20 18.00 17.57
N SER A 419 -48.33 18.24 16.58
CA SER A 419 -48.72 18.45 15.18
C SER A 419 -48.71 17.21 14.30
N ASP A 420 -48.33 16.04 14.83
CA ASP A 420 -48.18 14.84 14.03
C ASP A 420 -49.54 14.23 13.71
N ASN A 421 -49.70 13.75 12.48
CA ASN A 421 -50.83 12.92 12.15
C ASN A 421 -50.56 11.49 12.64
N PRO A 422 -51.38 10.94 13.56
CA PRO A 422 -51.13 9.65 14.19
C PRO A 422 -51.28 8.47 13.24
N GLY A 423 -51.87 8.67 12.05
CA GLY A 423 -51.98 7.61 11.04
C GLY A 423 -52.98 6.52 11.36
N THR A 424 -53.97 6.78 12.22
CA THR A 424 -54.93 5.78 12.72
C THR A 424 -56.30 5.83 12.03
N SER A 425 -56.44 6.61 10.95
CA SER A 425 -57.71 6.73 10.24
C SER A 425 -58.14 5.39 9.65
N TYR A 426 -59.45 5.18 9.51
CA TYR A 426 -60.04 3.93 9.00
C TYR A 426 -59.66 2.66 9.79
N GLY A 427 -59.14 2.82 11.01
CA GLY A 427 -58.74 1.69 11.88
C GLY A 427 -57.32 1.20 11.64
N ALA A 428 -56.49 1.98 10.94
CA ALA A 428 -55.05 1.76 10.83
C ALA A 428 -54.37 1.69 12.22
N ASP A 429 -53.37 0.82 12.34
CA ASP A 429 -52.63 0.58 13.57
C ASP A 429 -51.11 0.59 13.30
N PRO A 430 -50.55 1.76 12.98
CA PRO A 430 -49.16 1.85 12.54
C PRO A 430 -48.17 1.49 13.65
N SER A 431 -48.55 1.61 14.93
CA SER A 431 -47.71 1.19 16.05
C SER A 431 -47.37 -0.30 16.03
N ASN A 432 -48.26 -1.15 15.48
CA ASN A 432 -48.05 -2.59 15.40
C ASN A 432 -47.59 -3.08 14.03
N TYR A 433 -47.84 -2.32 12.95
CA TYR A 433 -47.67 -2.81 11.58
C TYR A 433 -46.78 -1.95 10.68
N LEU A 434 -46.39 -0.73 11.06
CA LEU A 434 -45.57 0.11 10.17
C LEU A 434 -44.10 -0.33 10.07
N PHE A 435 -43.64 -1.11 11.05
CA PHE A 435 -42.25 -1.51 11.26
C PHE A 435 -42.11 -3.02 11.50
N ASP A 436 -43.10 -3.83 11.10
CA ASP A 436 -43.21 -5.26 11.45
C ASP A 436 -42.49 -6.20 10.47
N ASN A 437 -41.82 -5.64 9.45
CA ASN A 437 -41.21 -6.35 8.32
C ASN A 437 -42.22 -6.99 7.36
N ASN A 438 -43.47 -6.50 7.31
CA ASN A 438 -44.50 -7.04 6.43
C ASN A 438 -44.99 -5.99 5.42
N THR A 439 -44.52 -6.15 4.17
CA THR A 439 -44.91 -5.27 3.06
C THR A 439 -46.25 -5.65 2.41
N LEU A 440 -46.96 -6.68 2.92
CA LEU A 440 -48.21 -7.16 2.33
C LEU A 440 -49.41 -6.35 2.81
N TYR A 441 -50.00 -5.57 1.89
CA TYR A 441 -51.31 -4.97 2.13
C TYR A 441 -52.44 -6.03 2.11
N SER A 442 -53.20 -6.11 3.20
CA SER A 442 -54.42 -6.93 3.28
C SER A 442 -55.62 -6.23 3.93
N GLY A 443 -55.53 -4.91 4.14
CA GLY A 443 -56.57 -4.06 4.71
C GLY A 443 -55.99 -2.81 5.35
N ASP A 444 -56.83 -1.82 5.64
CA ASP A 444 -56.36 -0.52 6.14
C ASP A 444 -55.80 -0.55 7.56
N ILE A 445 -56.04 -1.63 8.32
CA ILE A 445 -55.43 -1.86 9.63
C ILE A 445 -53.89 -1.98 9.57
N TYR A 446 -53.36 -2.49 8.45
CA TYR A 446 -51.94 -2.80 8.28
C TYR A 446 -51.18 -1.59 7.76
N GLY A 447 -50.58 -0.84 8.68
CA GLY A 447 -49.69 0.30 8.40
C GLY A 447 -50.26 1.63 8.87
N TYR A 448 -49.89 2.70 8.19
CA TYR A 448 -50.23 4.09 8.50
C TYR A 448 -51.29 4.63 7.54
N HIS A 449 -52.34 5.28 8.04
CA HIS A 449 -53.35 5.97 7.23
C HIS A 449 -53.69 7.36 7.79
N SER A 450 -53.40 8.42 7.04
CA SER A 450 -53.53 9.81 7.51
C SER A 450 -54.98 10.28 7.69
N GLY A 451 -55.92 9.75 6.90
CA GLY A 451 -57.27 10.29 6.77
C GLY A 451 -57.36 11.38 5.70
N GLU A 452 -58.57 11.78 5.36
CA GLU A 452 -58.88 12.76 4.31
C GLU A 452 -58.47 14.18 4.71
N ASN A 453 -58.20 15.03 3.71
CA ASN A 453 -57.72 16.41 3.86
C ASN A 453 -56.41 16.54 4.66
N ALA A 454 -55.58 15.51 4.67
CA ALA A 454 -54.34 15.47 5.45
C ALA A 454 -53.11 15.99 4.71
N ILE A 455 -53.26 16.61 3.53
CA ILE A 455 -52.15 16.96 2.65
C ILE A 455 -51.87 18.48 2.65
N PRO A 456 -50.61 18.92 2.82
CA PRO A 456 -49.47 18.16 3.32
C PRO A 456 -49.67 17.68 4.75
N GLY A 457 -48.99 16.58 5.13
CA GLY A 457 -48.97 16.09 6.49
C GLY A 457 -47.69 15.33 6.79
N HIS A 458 -47.50 14.93 8.05
CA HIS A 458 -46.28 14.28 8.50
C HIS A 458 -46.51 13.41 9.73
N LEU A 459 -45.52 12.56 9.99
CA LEU A 459 -45.36 11.78 11.21
C LEU A 459 -43.91 11.91 11.72
N THR A 460 -43.70 11.76 13.03
CA THR A 460 -42.37 11.67 13.61
C THR A 460 -42.06 10.23 14.04
N ILE A 461 -40.89 9.74 13.66
CA ILE A 461 -40.36 8.41 13.98
C ILE A 461 -39.13 8.62 14.86
N ASP A 462 -39.11 7.99 16.03
CA ASP A 462 -37.88 7.78 16.79
C ASP A 462 -37.25 6.48 16.32
N LEU A 463 -36.05 6.56 15.75
CA LEU A 463 -35.29 5.40 15.28
C LEU A 463 -34.74 4.55 16.43
N GLY A 464 -34.86 4.99 17.70
CA GLY A 464 -34.32 4.33 18.88
C GLY A 464 -32.79 4.45 19.02
N THR A 465 -32.09 4.65 17.90
CA THR A 465 -30.65 4.94 17.78
C THR A 465 -30.46 6.23 16.99
N SER A 466 -29.37 6.94 17.24
CA SER A 466 -28.90 7.96 16.29
C SER A 466 -28.03 7.33 15.20
N THR A 467 -28.01 7.93 14.01
CA THR A 467 -27.28 7.45 12.82
C THR A 467 -27.12 8.59 11.81
N TYR A 468 -26.21 8.43 10.85
CA TYR A 468 -26.17 9.25 9.63
C TYR A 468 -27.02 8.55 8.57
N LEU A 469 -28.25 9.03 8.36
CA LEU A 469 -29.21 8.36 7.49
C LEU A 469 -28.69 8.31 6.04
N SER A 470 -28.70 7.13 5.44
CA SER A 470 -28.11 6.87 4.11
C SER A 470 -29.13 6.43 3.07
N ASN A 471 -30.22 5.78 3.50
CA ASN A 471 -31.22 5.23 2.61
C ASN A 471 -32.56 5.11 3.34
N ALA A 472 -33.64 5.29 2.60
CA ALA A 472 -34.99 5.01 3.07
C ALA A 472 -35.74 4.17 2.06
N ARG A 473 -36.50 3.20 2.57
CA ARG A 473 -37.43 2.40 1.80
C ARG A 473 -38.82 2.58 2.37
N LEU A 474 -39.76 2.92 1.50
CA LEU A 474 -41.16 3.11 1.83
C LEU A 474 -41.99 2.17 0.96
N ASP A 475 -42.76 1.29 1.58
CA ASP A 475 -43.69 0.41 0.89
C ASP A 475 -45.11 0.99 0.99
N PHE A 476 -45.83 0.90 -0.12
CA PHE A 476 -47.17 1.44 -0.32
C PHE A 476 -48.15 0.34 -0.67
N ARG A 477 -49.41 0.73 -0.84
CA ARG A 477 -50.43 -0.16 -1.34
C ARG A 477 -50.10 -0.66 -2.76
N PRO A 478 -50.40 -1.93 -3.11
CA PRO A 478 -50.14 -2.47 -4.44
C PRO A 478 -50.87 -1.69 -5.55
N THR A 479 -50.23 -1.52 -6.71
CA THR A 479 -50.77 -0.76 -7.87
C THR A 479 -52.06 -1.34 -8.47
N TRP A 480 -52.34 -2.63 -8.26
CA TRP A 480 -53.61 -3.25 -8.69
C TRP A 480 -54.79 -2.90 -7.77
N SER A 481 -54.52 -2.22 -6.65
CA SER A 481 -55.49 -1.75 -5.67
C SER A 481 -55.56 -0.21 -5.68
N PHE A 482 -56.45 0.38 -4.88
CA PHE A 482 -56.53 1.85 -4.73
C PHE A 482 -55.19 2.44 -4.30
N ASN A 483 -54.62 3.34 -5.11
CA ASN A 483 -53.33 3.99 -4.94
C ASN A 483 -53.46 5.52 -4.80
N GLY A 484 -54.69 6.03 -4.59
CA GLY A 484 -54.94 7.47 -4.45
C GLY A 484 -54.20 8.11 -3.28
N ASN A 485 -53.84 7.30 -2.28
CA ASN A 485 -53.14 7.72 -1.07
C ASN A 485 -51.62 7.52 -1.14
N THR A 486 -51.09 7.04 -2.27
CA THR A 486 -49.64 6.91 -2.42
C THR A 486 -49.02 8.31 -2.61
N PRO A 487 -47.95 8.67 -1.88
CA PRO A 487 -47.24 9.93 -2.06
C PRO A 487 -46.69 10.09 -3.49
N ASN A 488 -46.75 11.31 -4.00
CA ASN A 488 -46.03 11.73 -5.21
C ASN A 488 -44.82 12.61 -4.86
N GLN A 489 -44.78 13.15 -3.64
CA GLN A 489 -43.63 13.86 -3.11
C GLN A 489 -43.54 13.66 -1.60
N ILE A 490 -42.34 13.36 -1.14
CA ILE A 490 -42.00 13.26 0.27
C ILE A 490 -40.80 14.13 0.61
N GLU A 491 -40.68 14.44 1.90
CA GLU A 491 -39.51 15.04 2.51
C GLU A 491 -39.14 14.24 3.76
N ILE A 492 -37.85 14.05 3.98
CA ILE A 492 -37.30 13.48 5.21
C ILE A 492 -36.58 14.59 5.94
N TRP A 493 -36.97 14.82 7.19
CA TRP A 493 -36.38 15.81 8.08
C TRP A 493 -35.78 15.11 9.29
N GLY A 494 -34.64 15.57 9.77
CA GLY A 494 -33.89 14.91 10.84
C GLY A 494 -33.46 15.86 11.95
N ARG A 495 -33.31 15.29 13.15
CA ARG A 495 -32.64 15.91 14.31
C ARG A 495 -32.22 14.88 15.35
N LEU A 496 -31.39 15.29 16.31
CA LEU A 496 -30.79 14.42 17.31
C LEU A 496 -31.67 14.20 18.56
N ASP A 497 -32.31 15.25 19.08
CA ASP A 497 -33.19 15.21 20.26
C ASP A 497 -34.57 15.80 19.95
N LEU A 498 -35.45 15.96 20.95
CA LEU A 498 -36.75 16.63 20.78
C LEU A 498 -36.88 17.97 21.54
N LEU A 499 -35.76 18.53 22.01
CA LEU A 499 -35.77 19.80 22.74
C LEU A 499 -36.22 20.94 21.82
N ASN A 500 -37.32 21.61 22.15
CA ASN A 500 -37.95 22.65 21.32
C ASN A 500 -38.32 22.18 19.90
N ALA A 501 -38.62 20.89 19.72
CA ALA A 501 -38.94 20.30 18.41
C ALA A 501 -40.39 20.45 17.96
N GLU A 502 -41.25 21.02 18.81
CA GLU A 502 -42.68 21.15 18.52
C GLU A 502 -42.92 22.10 17.35
N THR A 503 -43.90 21.75 16.53
CA THR A 503 -44.38 22.55 15.43
C THR A 503 -45.89 22.74 15.53
N TYR A 504 -46.41 23.77 14.88
CA TYR A 504 -47.81 24.17 15.01
C TYR A 504 -48.44 24.43 13.63
N PRO A 505 -49.77 24.32 13.47
CA PRO A 505 -50.77 24.07 14.51
C PRO A 505 -50.77 22.61 15.02
N GLU A 506 -51.44 22.38 16.16
CA GLU A 506 -51.72 21.02 16.65
C GLU A 506 -52.61 20.25 15.66
N PHE A 507 -52.39 18.94 15.59
CA PHE A 507 -53.17 18.07 14.73
C PHE A 507 -54.59 17.88 15.28
N GLU A 508 -55.60 18.10 14.43
CA GLU A 508 -57.00 17.90 14.77
C GLU A 508 -57.74 17.16 13.66
N SER A 509 -58.62 16.23 14.05
CA SER A 509 -59.49 15.50 13.12
C SER A 509 -60.91 15.32 13.66
N SER A 510 -61.86 15.17 12.75
CA SER A 510 -63.23 14.77 13.03
C SER A 510 -63.53 13.47 12.29
N GLY A 511 -63.52 12.34 13.01
CA GLY A 511 -63.54 11.03 12.37
C GLY A 511 -62.28 10.82 11.51
N ASN A 512 -62.45 10.39 10.25
CA ASN A 512 -61.35 10.17 9.32
C ASN A 512 -61.00 11.41 8.47
N THR A 513 -61.45 12.61 8.87
CA THR A 513 -61.16 13.86 8.15
C THR A 513 -60.36 14.80 9.03
N VAL A 514 -59.18 15.21 8.55
CA VAL A 514 -58.31 16.20 9.18
C VAL A 514 -58.94 17.59 9.03
N ILE A 515 -58.93 18.37 10.11
CA ILE A 515 -59.50 19.73 10.17
C ILE A 515 -58.48 20.80 10.57
N SER A 516 -57.33 20.42 11.13
CA SER A 516 -56.21 21.32 11.36
C SER A 516 -55.56 21.77 10.04
N ASN A 517 -55.01 22.97 10.00
CA ASN A 517 -54.20 23.41 8.85
C ASN A 517 -52.87 22.63 8.80
N PRO A 518 -52.29 22.41 7.60
CA PRO A 518 -50.95 21.84 7.47
C PRO A 518 -49.87 22.68 8.16
N VAL A 519 -48.86 22.02 8.73
CA VAL A 519 -47.66 22.68 9.24
C VAL A 519 -46.80 23.18 8.07
N SER A 520 -46.30 24.41 8.18
CA SER A 520 -45.44 25.05 7.16
C SER A 520 -43.99 24.56 7.25
N THR A 521 -43.26 24.66 6.13
CA THR A 521 -41.81 24.40 6.11
C THR A 521 -41.05 25.32 7.07
N GLU A 522 -41.42 26.61 7.10
CA GLU A 522 -40.86 27.58 8.04
C GLU A 522 -41.03 27.16 9.51
N SER A 523 -42.14 26.47 9.85
CA SER A 523 -42.30 25.94 11.21
C SER A 523 -41.33 24.81 11.52
N PHE A 524 -41.00 23.94 10.55
CA PHE A 524 -39.99 22.90 10.73
C PHE A 524 -38.61 23.53 10.95
N GLU A 525 -38.23 24.48 10.10
CA GLU A 525 -36.96 25.20 10.17
C GLU A 525 -36.82 25.96 11.50
N ASN A 526 -37.86 26.68 11.93
CA ASN A 526 -37.87 27.40 13.21
C ASN A 526 -37.78 26.48 14.44
N ALA A 527 -38.20 25.22 14.30
CA ALA A 527 -38.06 24.18 15.31
C ALA A 527 -36.80 23.32 15.09
N GLU A 528 -35.84 23.82 14.32
CA GLU A 528 -34.52 23.21 14.09
C GLU A 528 -34.57 21.79 13.48
N TRP A 529 -35.66 21.46 12.77
CA TRP A 529 -35.66 20.28 11.90
C TRP A 529 -34.84 20.58 10.64
N VAL A 530 -33.92 19.69 10.31
CA VAL A 530 -33.09 19.83 9.11
C VAL A 530 -33.65 18.97 8.00
N LEU A 531 -33.90 19.56 6.82
CA LEU A 531 -34.29 18.78 5.63
C LEU A 531 -33.10 17.92 5.19
N LEU A 532 -33.27 16.60 5.27
CA LEU A 532 -32.26 15.64 4.86
C LEU A 532 -32.39 15.28 3.38
N HIS A 533 -33.63 15.09 2.91
CA HIS A 533 -33.91 14.66 1.54
C HIS A 533 -35.29 15.08 1.07
N SER A 534 -35.45 15.32 -0.23
CA SER A 534 -36.77 15.44 -0.87
C SER A 534 -36.81 14.58 -2.12
N GLN A 535 -37.86 13.77 -2.25
CA GLN A 535 -37.98 12.78 -3.31
C GLN A 535 -39.34 12.91 -4.02
N ALA A 536 -39.29 13.02 -5.34
CA ALA A 536 -40.46 12.84 -6.19
C ALA A 536 -40.68 11.34 -6.46
N ILE A 537 -41.94 10.91 -6.50
CA ILE A 537 -42.35 9.52 -6.61
C ILE A 537 -43.44 9.43 -7.68
N ASP A 538 -43.38 8.40 -8.54
CA ASP A 538 -44.54 8.02 -9.35
C ASP A 538 -45.50 7.18 -8.51
N GLY A 539 -46.24 7.83 -7.61
CA GLY A 539 -47.15 7.16 -6.69
C GLY A 539 -48.29 6.41 -7.39
N LEU A 540 -48.61 6.77 -8.65
CA LEU A 540 -49.62 6.07 -9.44
C LEU A 540 -49.14 4.67 -9.83
N ASN A 541 -47.86 4.51 -10.15
CA ASN A 541 -47.32 3.26 -10.69
C ASN A 541 -46.35 2.53 -9.76
N SER A 542 -46.18 3.00 -8.53
CA SER A 542 -45.24 2.43 -7.57
C SER A 542 -45.94 1.82 -6.35
N SER A 543 -45.50 0.63 -5.94
CA SER A 543 -45.91 -0.02 -4.68
C SER A 543 -44.84 0.03 -3.60
N ASN A 544 -43.65 0.53 -3.94
CA ASN A 544 -42.60 0.89 -3.02
C ASN A 544 -41.67 1.90 -3.71
N ILE A 545 -40.83 2.53 -2.91
CA ILE A 545 -39.67 3.27 -3.39
C ILE A 545 -38.52 3.05 -2.41
N GLU A 546 -37.31 3.01 -2.96
CA GLU A 546 -36.06 3.04 -2.22
C GLU A 546 -35.19 4.15 -2.80
N PHE A 547 -34.57 4.95 -1.94
CA PHE A 547 -33.75 6.08 -2.36
C PHE A 547 -32.68 6.42 -1.35
N GLU A 548 -31.51 6.78 -1.88
CA GLU A 548 -30.37 7.23 -1.10
C GLU A 548 -30.58 8.64 -0.55
N ILE A 549 -29.95 8.89 0.59
CA ILE A 549 -29.98 10.14 1.34
C ILE A 549 -28.51 10.52 1.57
N ASP A 550 -28.04 11.50 0.81
CA ASP A 550 -26.66 12.01 0.94
C ASP A 550 -26.64 13.16 1.96
N ASN A 551 -26.43 12.82 3.24
CA ASN A 551 -26.35 13.82 4.30
C ASN A 551 -25.43 13.39 5.46
N LEU A 552 -24.70 14.36 6.01
CA LEU A 552 -23.80 14.19 7.16
C LEU A 552 -24.44 14.62 8.49
N VAL A 553 -25.76 14.84 8.53
CA VAL A 553 -26.49 15.19 9.76
C VAL A 553 -26.88 13.93 10.52
N LYS A 554 -26.23 13.72 11.67
CA LYS A 554 -26.59 12.67 12.62
C LYS A 554 -28.00 12.91 13.18
N SER A 555 -28.88 11.94 12.99
CA SER A 555 -30.30 12.04 13.33
C SER A 555 -30.76 10.81 14.11
N ARG A 556 -31.66 11.01 15.07
CA ARG A 556 -32.41 9.94 15.75
C ARG A 556 -33.89 10.06 15.47
N PHE A 557 -34.40 11.30 15.46
CA PHE A 557 -35.80 11.58 15.18
C PHE A 557 -35.93 11.99 13.72
N ILE A 558 -36.80 11.29 13.01
CA ILE A 558 -37.08 11.50 11.60
C ILE A 558 -38.52 11.95 11.45
N ARG A 559 -38.73 13.07 10.77
CA ARG A 559 -40.04 13.45 10.26
C ARG A 559 -40.17 13.07 8.80
N LEU A 560 -41.10 12.17 8.52
CA LEU A 560 -41.52 11.84 7.17
C LEU A 560 -42.72 12.71 6.81
N ARG A 561 -42.53 13.69 5.93
CA ARG A 561 -43.59 14.57 5.44
C ARG A 561 -44.00 14.13 4.04
N TYR A 562 -45.29 13.91 3.85
CA TYR A 562 -45.88 13.66 2.54
C TYR A 562 -46.47 14.98 2.03
N VAL A 563 -45.84 15.56 1.01
CA VAL A 563 -46.17 16.89 0.50
C VAL A 563 -47.41 16.85 -0.38
N ASN A 564 -47.52 15.81 -1.22
CA ASN A 564 -48.70 15.54 -2.03
C ASN A 564 -48.82 14.04 -2.34
N THR A 565 -50.02 13.62 -2.72
CA THR A 565 -50.37 12.22 -3.07
C THR A 565 -51.13 12.18 -4.38
N VAL A 566 -51.36 10.99 -4.95
CA VAL A 566 -52.02 10.81 -6.26
C VAL A 566 -53.38 11.51 -6.34
N GLN A 567 -54.22 11.41 -5.30
CA GLN A 567 -55.50 12.11 -5.22
C GLN A 567 -55.47 13.37 -4.36
N ASN A 568 -54.32 13.67 -3.74
CA ASN A 568 -54.08 14.87 -2.97
C ASN A 568 -55.07 15.08 -1.81
N SER A 569 -55.50 13.99 -1.15
CA SER A 569 -56.45 14.00 -0.01
C SER A 569 -55.91 13.30 1.23
N ALA A 570 -55.40 12.08 1.09
CA ALA A 570 -54.87 11.26 2.18
C ALA A 570 -53.56 10.60 1.76
N CYS A 571 -52.85 10.01 2.73
CA CYS A 571 -51.58 9.31 2.61
C CYS A 571 -51.63 7.95 3.31
N GLN A 572 -51.02 6.92 2.72
CA GLN A 572 -50.91 5.58 3.30
C GLN A 572 -49.50 4.99 3.10
N PHE A 573 -48.96 4.41 4.17
CA PHE A 573 -47.71 3.62 4.15
C PHE A 573 -48.00 2.24 4.73
N ILE A 574 -47.37 1.21 4.17
CA ILE A 574 -47.49 -0.17 4.65
C ILE A 574 -46.31 -0.51 5.56
N GLU A 575 -45.11 -0.21 5.11
CA GLU A 575 -43.86 -0.51 5.82
C GLU A 575 -42.86 0.61 5.55
N ILE A 576 -42.03 0.91 6.54
CA ILE A 576 -40.96 1.91 6.43
C ILE A 576 -39.67 1.32 6.99
N SER A 577 -38.58 1.41 6.23
CA SER A 577 -37.26 0.95 6.63
C SER A 577 -36.21 2.02 6.35
N PHE A 578 -35.19 2.09 7.20
CA PHE A 578 -34.09 3.05 7.09
C PHE A 578 -32.76 2.33 7.24
N SER A 579 -31.77 2.77 6.48
CA SER A 579 -30.37 2.37 6.65
C SER A 579 -29.51 3.60 6.88
N GLY A 580 -28.43 3.45 7.64
CA GLY A 580 -27.55 4.58 7.95
C GLY A 580 -26.13 4.14 8.21
N TYR A 581 -25.24 5.13 8.32
CA TYR A 581 -23.87 4.93 8.77
C TYR A 581 -23.78 5.20 10.27
N GLY A 582 -23.17 4.29 11.00
CA GLY A 582 -23.13 4.29 12.46
C GLY A 582 -24.49 3.99 13.09
N SER A 583 -24.48 3.37 14.27
CA SER A 583 -25.66 3.24 15.12
C SER A 583 -25.22 3.48 16.55
N PHE A 584 -25.67 4.61 17.10
CA PHE A 584 -25.34 5.06 18.45
C PHE A 584 -26.62 5.09 19.30
N PRO A 585 -26.87 4.05 20.11
CA PRO A 585 -27.80 4.09 21.24
C PRO A 585 -27.50 5.29 22.14
N ILE A 586 -28.51 5.75 22.85
CA ILE A 586 -28.33 6.75 23.91
C ILE A 586 -27.78 6.05 25.15
N ASP A 587 -26.74 6.62 25.74
CA ASP A 587 -26.20 6.27 27.06
C ASP A 587 -27.15 6.63 28.21
#